data_AF-A0A2N0R294-F1
#
_entry.id   AF-A0A2N0R294-F1
#
_cell.length_a   1.000
_cell.length_b   1.000
_cell.length_c   1.000
_cell.angle_alpha   90.00
_cell.angle_beta   90.00
_cell.angle_gamma   90.00
#
_symmetry.space_group_name_H-M   'P 1'
#
loop_
_entity.id
_entity.type
_entity.pdbx_description
1 polymer ?
#
loop_
_entity_poly.entity_id
_entity_poly.type
_entity_poly.pdbx_seq_one_letter_code
_entity_poly.pdbx_strand_id
1 'polypeptide(L)'
;MLGCIVLGEKNAFPVDFDTGKTIGHLKRAIKEQAGLAGPAHKLILWKVNIPESKKQEIYEGIDIKVKFRGEELDSDLKTIGQVFKEQPSSEHIHIIVELPKPTTTGSGQLKSLKTVEEIIEEISKNLKKRKSKPKSPNQLDMPLQHREFREALVRVEETTRANVEGVIGNLNYWCFVSSGAPGIGKTRFGMELFDHIQKNWKPPQEWNDVHFEYLYMDFGTSLYLDDYDCELIPTVIFGLRIAYVFFMEKNYYITFQVFRSLVLAYGNDIFFFESVINYCYKSLKFSNNQKLFLYLHIDKFHKIDAWDAKNKTKELFKNMIRNLAKYMLTENLTFIQPFLSGTAPRAIAEQKKTADISFQFVDCPLLDNASIIRIMDHFATKFKAPTENHVYKWKFCVPLIQLLMDTGGLPRALEQLFTICFMKLCDNGEEFFRELESHDYDNIFTNVKGDLEKMYNIYYKVEDIFLVMEDENGVYYLIMGQNKWDYYSVKMTKSNIYKEDDSGIEGSPELQNYQPIMIIFTTQPYRERKKT
;
A
#
# COMPACT_ATOMS: atom_id res chain seq x y z
N MET A 1 30.41 32.79 25.78
CA MET A 1 29.48 32.07 26.67
C MET A 1 28.19 32.86 26.81
N LEU A 2 27.04 32.19 26.75
CA LEU A 2 25.71 32.74 27.04
C LEU A 2 25.23 32.18 28.37
N GLY A 3 24.69 33.03 29.23
CA GLY A 3 23.92 32.62 30.41
C GLY A 3 22.51 32.21 30.00
N CYS A 4 22.13 30.96 30.26
CA CYS A 4 20.81 30.42 29.94
C CYS A 4 20.06 30.04 31.22
N ILE A 5 18.75 30.17 31.23
CA ILE A 5 17.89 29.66 32.32
C ILE A 5 16.62 29.04 31.72
N VAL A 6 16.15 27.94 32.29
CA VAL A 6 14.85 27.37 31.91
C VAL A 6 13.76 28.13 32.65
N LEU A 7 12.68 28.49 31.97
CA LEU A 7 11.56 29.21 32.58
C LEU A 7 10.96 28.39 33.73
N GLY A 8 10.91 28.97 34.93
CA GLY A 8 10.45 28.31 36.15
C GLY A 8 11.57 27.63 36.97
N GLU A 9 12.77 27.48 36.42
CA GLU A 9 13.94 26.96 37.15
C GLU A 9 14.69 28.08 37.89
N LYS A 10 15.39 27.71 38.97
CA LYS A 10 16.11 28.67 39.83
C LYS A 10 17.56 28.91 39.41
N ASN A 11 18.15 27.98 38.68
CA ASN A 11 19.58 27.97 38.37
C ASN A 11 19.81 28.32 36.90
N ALA A 12 20.57 29.39 36.66
CA ALA A 12 21.14 29.66 35.35
C ALA A 12 22.36 28.77 35.11
N PHE A 13 22.63 28.45 33.85
CA PHE A 13 23.77 27.64 33.43
C PHE A 13 24.47 28.28 32.22
N PRO A 14 25.80 28.13 32.12
CA PRO A 14 26.56 28.63 30.98
C PRO A 14 26.43 27.71 29.77
N VAL A 15 26.31 28.29 28.58
CA VAL A 15 26.40 27.57 27.30
C VAL A 15 27.46 28.25 26.45
N ASP A 16 28.46 27.48 26.02
CA ASP A 16 29.44 27.96 25.06
C ASP A 16 28.83 28.03 23.67
N PHE A 17 29.19 29.08 22.95
CA PHE A 17 28.66 29.34 21.62
C PHE A 17 29.74 29.77 20.65
N ASP A 18 29.46 29.52 19.39
CA ASP A 18 30.23 29.94 18.24
C ASP A 18 29.32 30.83 17.39
N THR A 19 29.79 32.03 17.06
CA THR A 19 29.02 33.03 16.31
C THR A 19 28.60 32.54 14.92
N GLY A 20 29.35 31.60 14.33
CA GLY A 20 29.02 30.98 13.04
C GLY A 20 27.94 29.88 13.12
N LYS A 21 27.62 29.36 14.31
CA LYS A 21 26.58 28.33 14.49
C LYS A 21 25.19 28.94 14.48
N THR A 22 24.19 28.13 14.12
CA THR A 22 22.79 28.57 14.03
C THR A 22 22.04 28.48 15.37
N ILE A 23 20.89 29.13 15.47
CA ILE A 23 19.99 29.00 16.63
C ILE A 23 19.55 27.54 16.86
N GLY A 24 19.36 26.74 15.81
CA GLY A 24 19.11 25.31 15.95
C GLY A 24 20.26 24.55 16.63
N HIS A 25 21.52 24.94 16.37
CA HIS A 25 22.67 24.40 17.09
C HIS A 25 22.67 24.83 18.57
N LEU A 26 22.28 26.07 18.85
CA LEU A 26 22.15 26.58 20.22
C LEU A 26 21.07 25.82 21.01
N LYS A 27 19.90 25.56 20.41
CA LYS A 27 18.83 24.75 21.02
C LYS A 27 19.31 23.36 21.43
N ARG A 28 20.13 22.71 20.59
CA ARG A 28 20.71 21.39 20.89
C ARG A 28 21.71 21.47 22.05
N ALA A 29 22.61 22.45 22.04
CA ALA A 29 23.58 22.64 23.12
C ALA A 29 22.89 22.93 24.46
N ILE A 30 21.86 23.78 24.47
CA ILE A 30 21.03 24.07 25.65
C ILE A 30 20.35 22.80 26.16
N LYS A 31 19.75 22.01 25.26
CA LYS A 31 19.08 20.76 25.63
C LYS A 31 20.04 19.77 26.30
N GLU A 32 21.22 19.58 25.73
CA GLU A 32 22.25 18.68 26.25
C GLU A 32 22.77 19.16 27.61
N GLN A 33 23.05 20.46 27.74
CA GLN A 33 23.57 21.05 28.97
C GLN A 33 22.55 21.04 30.12
N ALA A 34 21.27 21.25 29.82
CA ALA A 34 20.20 21.29 30.82
C ALA A 34 19.50 19.94 31.04
N GLY A 35 19.89 18.87 30.33
CA GLY A 35 19.31 17.53 30.50
C GLY A 35 17.82 17.45 30.11
N LEU A 36 17.37 18.24 29.13
CA LEU A 36 15.95 18.36 28.79
C LEU A 36 15.45 17.19 27.91
N ALA A 37 14.26 16.67 28.22
CA ALA A 37 13.59 15.63 27.43
C ALA A 37 12.86 16.21 26.19
N GLY A 38 12.78 15.43 25.10
CA GLY A 38 12.10 15.84 23.86
C GLY A 38 13.01 16.44 22.78
N PRO A 39 12.51 16.78 21.58
CA PRO A 39 13.34 17.27 20.48
C PRO A 39 13.77 18.73 20.68
N ALA A 40 15.06 19.03 20.44
CA ALA A 40 15.65 20.35 20.68
C ALA A 40 14.97 21.49 19.90
N HIS A 41 14.48 21.24 18.68
CA HIS A 41 13.84 22.27 17.86
C HIS A 41 12.52 22.79 18.45
N LYS A 42 11.87 22.04 19.37
CA LYS A 42 10.65 22.47 20.07
C LYS A 42 10.89 23.43 21.23
N LEU A 43 12.15 23.67 21.62
CA LEU A 43 12.47 24.66 22.62
C LEU A 43 12.18 26.06 22.07
N ILE A 44 11.49 26.89 22.85
CA ILE A 44 11.30 28.30 22.54
C ILE A 44 12.40 29.07 23.25
N LEU A 45 13.20 29.82 22.50
CA LEU A 45 14.30 30.60 23.04
C LEU A 45 13.95 32.09 23.00
N TRP A 46 14.01 32.74 24.15
CA TRP A 46 13.81 34.17 24.29
C TRP A 46 15.14 34.85 24.56
N LYS A 47 15.55 35.75 23.67
CA LYS A 47 16.70 36.63 23.89
C LYS A 47 16.30 37.74 24.85
N VAL A 48 17.08 37.87 25.92
CA VAL A 48 16.90 38.85 26.99
C VAL A 48 18.27 39.42 27.40
N ASN A 49 18.25 40.42 28.29
CA ASN A 49 19.45 40.91 28.95
C ASN A 49 19.12 41.24 30.42
N ILE A 50 19.30 40.26 31.31
CA ILE A 50 18.86 40.36 32.72
C ILE A 50 20.07 40.08 33.62
N PRO A 51 20.44 40.95 34.57
CA PRO A 51 21.49 40.66 35.54
C PRO A 51 21.18 39.37 36.31
N GLU A 52 22.17 38.49 36.52
CA GLU A 52 21.96 37.22 37.22
C GLU A 52 21.38 37.42 38.64
N SER A 53 21.72 38.52 39.30
CA SER A 53 21.16 38.91 40.61
C SER A 53 19.64 39.03 40.62
N LYS A 54 19.00 39.21 39.46
CA LYS A 54 17.55 39.30 39.28
C LYS A 54 16.91 38.01 38.79
N LYS A 55 17.62 36.87 38.75
CA LYS A 55 17.08 35.60 38.25
C LYS A 55 15.82 35.12 38.98
N GLN A 56 15.63 35.51 40.23
CA GLN A 56 14.41 35.20 41.01
C GLN A 56 13.14 35.83 40.42
N GLU A 57 13.27 36.85 39.56
CA GLU A 57 12.15 37.47 38.87
C GLU A 57 11.63 36.65 37.67
N ILE A 58 12.34 35.57 37.30
CA ILE A 58 12.02 34.65 36.20
C ILE A 58 11.30 33.44 36.78
N TYR A 59 9.96 33.47 36.74
CA TYR A 59 9.10 32.39 37.24
C TYR A 59 8.08 31.98 36.17
N GLU A 60 7.49 30.80 36.34
CA GLU A 60 6.51 30.26 35.39
C GLU A 60 5.25 31.13 35.30
N GLY A 61 4.74 31.35 34.09
CA GLY A 61 3.55 32.18 33.85
C GLY A 61 3.82 33.67 33.64
N ILE A 62 5.09 34.08 33.60
CA ILE A 62 5.49 35.45 33.31
C ILE A 62 5.46 35.78 31.82
N ASP A 63 5.01 36.97 31.44
CA ASP A 63 5.12 37.45 30.06
C ASP A 63 6.55 37.98 29.82
N ILE A 64 7.38 37.14 29.19
CA ILE A 64 8.80 37.42 28.93
C ILE A 64 8.96 38.64 27.99
N LYS A 65 8.05 38.79 27.02
CA LYS A 65 8.09 39.87 26.04
C LYS A 65 7.78 41.21 26.70
N VAL A 66 6.79 41.27 27.58
CA VAL A 66 6.38 42.51 28.25
C VAL A 66 7.36 42.89 29.36
N LYS A 67 7.72 41.95 30.25
CA LYS A 67 8.51 42.27 31.44
C LYS A 67 9.99 42.47 31.15
N PHE A 68 10.57 41.64 30.28
CA PHE A 68 12.01 41.64 30.01
C PHE A 68 12.37 42.15 28.62
N ARG A 69 11.38 42.66 27.86
CA ARG A 69 11.55 43.05 26.45
C ARG A 69 12.14 41.90 25.62
N GLY A 70 11.74 40.67 25.95
CA GLY A 70 12.28 39.47 25.32
C GLY A 70 11.94 39.40 23.84
N GLU A 71 12.94 39.07 23.03
CA GLU A 71 12.81 38.82 21.59
C GLU A 71 12.82 37.31 21.35
N GLU A 72 11.76 36.75 20.78
CA GLU A 72 11.70 35.33 20.44
C GLU A 72 12.63 35.03 19.27
N LEU A 73 13.45 33.99 19.40
CA LEU A 73 14.35 33.51 18.34
C LEU A 73 13.59 32.53 17.43
N ASP A 74 12.80 33.11 16.54
CA ASP A 74 11.83 32.45 15.65
C ASP A 74 12.43 31.60 14.51
N SER A 75 13.73 31.75 14.23
CA SER A 75 14.38 31.11 13.10
C SER A 75 15.59 30.28 13.55
N ASP A 76 15.49 28.97 13.35
CA ASP A 76 16.57 28.00 13.65
C ASP A 76 17.78 28.14 12.72
N LEU A 77 17.62 28.85 11.59
CA LEU A 77 18.64 29.04 10.57
C LEU A 77 19.46 30.32 10.73
N LYS A 78 18.97 31.30 11.51
CA LYS A 78 19.76 32.50 11.85
C LYS A 78 21.01 32.07 12.62
N THR A 79 22.14 32.70 12.31
CA THR A 79 23.38 32.48 13.07
C THR A 79 23.33 33.20 14.40
N ILE A 80 24.01 32.67 15.41
CA ILE A 80 24.07 33.28 16.75
C ILE A 80 24.69 34.69 16.64
N GLY A 81 25.69 34.88 15.77
CA GLY A 81 26.28 36.21 15.53
C GLY A 81 25.33 37.23 14.88
N GLN A 82 24.36 36.79 14.07
CA GLN A 82 23.32 37.69 13.54
C GLN A 82 22.35 38.16 14.64
N VAL A 83 22.13 37.33 15.65
CA VAL A 83 21.23 37.60 16.78
C VAL A 83 21.93 38.43 17.87
N PHE A 84 23.18 38.11 18.18
CA PHE A 84 24.03 38.80 19.15
C PHE A 84 25.14 39.57 18.41
N LYS A 85 24.77 40.75 17.89
CA LYS A 85 25.69 41.63 17.16
C LYS A 85 26.80 42.22 18.05
N GLU A 86 26.50 42.40 19.33
CA GLU A 86 27.42 42.87 20.36
C GLU A 86 27.74 41.74 21.32
N GLN A 87 28.90 41.82 21.96
CA GLN A 87 29.29 40.82 22.95
C GLN A 87 28.29 40.84 24.13
N PRO A 88 27.70 39.68 24.47
CA PRO A 88 26.74 39.60 25.57
C PRO A 88 27.41 39.99 26.90
N SER A 89 26.68 40.72 27.76
CA SER A 89 27.20 41.24 29.02
C SER A 89 27.56 40.11 30.00
N SER A 90 28.71 40.22 30.68
CA SER A 90 29.10 39.24 31.71
C SER A 90 28.10 39.23 32.87
N GLU A 91 27.89 38.08 33.50
CA GLU A 91 26.99 37.90 34.66
C GLU A 91 25.51 38.22 34.38
N HIS A 92 25.08 38.05 33.12
CA HIS A 92 23.69 38.22 32.70
C HIS A 92 23.10 36.92 32.17
N ILE A 93 21.79 36.79 32.33
CA ILE A 93 20.94 35.84 31.61
C ILE A 93 20.63 36.46 30.26
N HIS A 94 20.98 35.71 29.22
CA HIS A 94 20.87 36.10 27.82
C HIS A 94 19.77 35.34 27.10
N ILE A 95 19.48 34.12 27.54
CA ILE A 95 18.45 33.26 26.97
C ILE A 95 17.55 32.72 28.09
N ILE A 96 16.25 32.93 27.95
CA ILE A 96 15.24 32.18 28.71
C ILE A 96 14.72 31.07 27.80
N VAL A 97 14.78 29.83 28.29
CA VAL A 97 14.32 28.63 27.59
C VAL A 97 12.91 28.31 28.08
N GLU A 98 11.92 28.54 27.25
CA GLU A 98 10.56 28.12 27.54
C GLU A 98 10.33 26.71 26.98
N LEU A 99 9.98 25.79 27.87
CA LEU A 99 9.63 24.43 27.49
C LEU A 99 8.23 24.44 26.85
N PRO A 100 8.00 23.62 25.80
CA PRO A 100 6.64 23.42 25.30
C PRO A 100 5.80 22.87 26.45
N LYS A 101 4.76 23.62 26.86
CA LYS A 101 3.89 23.20 27.95
C LYS A 101 3.36 21.78 27.67
N PRO A 102 3.42 20.85 28.63
CA PRO A 102 2.59 19.65 28.54
C PRO A 102 1.14 20.13 28.40
N THR A 103 0.37 19.50 27.54
CA THR A 103 -0.99 19.90 27.21
C THR A 103 -1.88 19.75 28.44
N THR A 104 -1.87 20.73 29.33
CA THR A 104 -2.78 20.88 30.46
C THR A 104 -3.79 21.94 30.10
N THR A 105 -5.02 21.49 29.94
CA THR A 105 -6.23 22.26 29.65
C THR A 105 -6.36 23.45 30.60
N GLY A 106 -6.35 24.68 30.09
CA GLY A 106 -6.55 25.88 30.90
C GLY A 106 -6.55 27.22 30.14
N SER A 107 -7.73 27.61 29.66
CA SER A 107 -8.21 29.01 29.49
C SER A 107 -7.28 30.04 28.82
N GLY A 108 -7.40 30.15 27.48
CA GLY A 108 -6.87 31.26 26.68
C GLY A 108 -7.16 31.00 25.20
N GLN A 109 -8.35 31.40 24.74
CA GLN A 109 -8.92 31.14 23.41
C GLN A 109 -8.64 29.71 22.88
N LEU A 110 -9.58 28.83 23.17
CA LEU A 110 -9.78 27.55 22.50
C LEU A 110 -9.72 27.76 20.98
N LYS A 111 -8.56 27.56 20.33
CA LYS A 111 -8.58 27.00 18.97
C LYS A 111 -9.29 25.67 19.16
N SER A 112 -10.56 25.57 18.76
CA SER A 112 -11.21 24.27 18.77
C SER A 112 -10.30 23.33 18.00
N LEU A 113 -9.87 22.25 18.66
CA LEU A 113 -9.22 21.14 17.96
C LEU A 113 -10.27 20.65 16.98
N LYS A 114 -10.10 21.00 15.71
CA LYS A 114 -11.04 20.61 14.69
C LYS A 114 -11.09 19.09 14.65
N THR A 115 -12.28 18.54 14.75
CA THR A 115 -12.55 17.12 14.63
C THR A 115 -12.22 16.64 13.22
N VAL A 116 -12.09 15.32 13.05
CA VAL A 116 -11.94 14.70 11.72
C VAL A 116 -13.05 15.19 10.77
N GLU A 117 -14.28 15.32 11.27
CA GLU A 117 -15.44 15.83 10.53
C GLU A 117 -15.21 17.25 10.00
N GLU A 118 -14.91 18.19 10.90
CA GLU A 118 -14.73 19.60 10.54
C GLU A 118 -13.60 19.80 9.54
N ILE A 119 -12.50 19.06 9.69
CA ILE A 119 -11.36 19.12 8.76
C ILE A 119 -11.75 18.56 7.40
N ILE A 120 -12.37 17.37 7.36
CA ILE A 120 -12.80 16.74 6.11
C ILE A 120 -13.78 17.64 5.36
N GLU A 121 -14.75 18.23 6.05
CA GLU A 121 -15.69 19.17 5.45
C GLU A 121 -15.01 20.44 4.93
N GLU A 122 -14.08 21.01 5.70
CA GLU A 122 -13.39 22.24 5.33
C GLU A 122 -12.50 22.06 4.11
N ILE A 123 -11.67 21.01 4.07
CA ILE A 123 -10.81 20.76 2.91
C ILE A 123 -11.68 20.45 1.68
N SER A 124 -12.79 19.71 1.86
CA SER A 124 -13.68 19.31 0.78
C SER A 124 -14.36 20.48 0.07
N LYS A 125 -14.57 21.63 0.74
CA LYS A 125 -15.17 22.82 0.14
C LYS A 125 -14.35 23.38 -1.02
N ASN A 126 -13.04 23.25 -0.95
CA ASN A 126 -12.10 23.80 -1.94
C ASN A 126 -11.73 22.77 -3.03
N LEU A 127 -12.18 21.53 -2.92
CA LEU A 127 -11.82 20.46 -3.85
C LEU A 127 -12.82 20.33 -4.99
N LYS A 128 -12.27 20.11 -6.19
CA LYS A 128 -13.07 19.82 -7.38
C LYS A 128 -13.69 18.43 -7.24
N LYS A 129 -15.02 18.39 -7.13
CA LYS A 129 -15.78 17.12 -7.14
C LYS A 129 -15.57 16.39 -8.46
N ARG A 130 -15.39 15.08 -8.38
CA ARG A 130 -15.54 14.20 -9.54
C ARG A 130 -17.00 14.23 -9.94
N LYS A 131 -17.28 14.44 -11.23
CA LYS A 131 -18.58 14.04 -11.77
C LYS A 131 -18.65 12.53 -11.53
N SER A 132 -19.76 12.02 -11.01
CA SER A 132 -19.99 10.58 -10.98
C SER A 132 -19.65 10.07 -12.37
N LYS A 133 -18.61 9.23 -12.48
CA LYS A 133 -18.47 8.49 -13.73
C LYS A 133 -19.78 7.73 -13.84
N PRO A 134 -20.58 7.91 -14.91
CA PRO A 134 -21.57 6.90 -15.20
C PRO A 134 -20.80 5.58 -15.16
N LYS A 135 -21.29 4.59 -14.40
CA LYS A 135 -20.83 3.21 -14.60
C LYS A 135 -20.88 3.04 -16.11
N SER A 136 -19.73 2.95 -16.77
CA SER A 136 -19.75 2.78 -18.22
C SER A 136 -20.60 1.54 -18.43
N PRO A 137 -21.67 1.59 -19.24
CA PRO A 137 -22.52 0.42 -19.47
C PRO A 137 -21.71 -0.81 -19.94
N ASN A 138 -20.48 -0.58 -20.40
CA ASN A 138 -19.51 -1.55 -20.88
C ASN A 138 -18.25 -1.68 -20.01
N GLN A 139 -18.33 -1.62 -18.67
CA GLN A 139 -17.27 -2.28 -17.90
C GLN A 139 -17.46 -3.77 -18.17
N LEU A 140 -16.47 -4.44 -18.79
CA LEU A 140 -16.54 -5.85 -19.15
C LEU A 140 -16.73 -6.70 -17.89
N ASP A 141 -17.99 -6.93 -17.52
CA ASP A 141 -18.37 -7.74 -16.37
C ASP A 141 -18.13 -9.21 -16.70
N MET A 142 -16.87 -9.63 -16.54
CA MET A 142 -16.44 -10.99 -16.78
C MET A 142 -17.04 -11.90 -15.68
N PRO A 143 -17.69 -13.02 -16.01
CA PRO A 143 -18.38 -13.84 -15.02
C PRO A 143 -17.42 -14.57 -14.07
N LEU A 144 -17.92 -14.89 -12.88
CA LEU A 144 -17.20 -15.63 -11.85
C LEU A 144 -16.97 -17.07 -12.26
N GLN A 145 -15.75 -17.57 -12.07
CA GLN A 145 -15.37 -18.96 -12.29
C GLN A 145 -14.32 -19.36 -11.24
N HIS A 146 -14.34 -20.63 -10.81
CA HIS A 146 -13.39 -21.18 -9.84
C HIS A 146 -13.24 -20.33 -8.58
N ARG A 147 -14.37 -20.06 -7.92
CA ARG A 147 -14.44 -19.41 -6.63
C ARG A 147 -15.12 -20.34 -5.64
N GLU A 148 -14.39 -20.77 -4.62
CA GLU A 148 -14.93 -21.41 -3.44
C GLU A 148 -15.01 -20.34 -2.35
N PHE A 149 -16.22 -19.99 -1.91
CA PHE A 149 -16.45 -19.00 -0.87
C PHE A 149 -17.10 -19.58 0.38
N ARG A 150 -17.48 -20.86 0.38
CA ARG A 150 -18.17 -21.50 1.51
C ARG A 150 -17.31 -21.48 2.75
N GLU A 151 -16.04 -21.83 2.64
CA GLU A 151 -15.16 -21.83 3.81
C GLU A 151 -15.00 -20.41 4.38
N ALA A 152 -14.78 -19.42 3.52
CA ALA A 152 -14.69 -18.02 3.93
C ALA A 152 -15.98 -17.54 4.61
N LEU A 153 -17.16 -17.92 4.07
CA LEU A 153 -18.45 -17.58 4.66
C LEU A 153 -18.62 -18.17 6.07
N VAL A 154 -18.24 -19.44 6.27
CA VAL A 154 -18.24 -20.07 7.59
C VAL A 154 -17.34 -19.32 8.56
N ARG A 155 -16.16 -18.85 8.13
CA ARG A 155 -15.26 -18.06 8.99
C ARG A 155 -15.83 -16.69 9.36
N VAL A 156 -16.60 -16.05 8.47
CA VAL A 156 -17.34 -14.82 8.80
C VAL A 156 -18.39 -15.11 9.87
N GLU A 157 -19.15 -16.19 9.73
CA GLU A 157 -20.14 -16.62 10.72
C GLU A 157 -19.49 -16.91 12.08
N GLU A 158 -18.36 -17.63 12.09
CA GLU A 158 -17.59 -17.88 13.32
C GLU A 158 -17.14 -16.57 13.99
N THR A 159 -16.56 -15.65 13.22
CA THR A 159 -16.04 -14.37 13.72
C THR A 159 -17.14 -13.49 14.30
N THR A 160 -18.27 -13.39 13.60
CA THR A 160 -19.38 -12.52 14.00
C THR A 160 -20.15 -13.08 15.19
N ARG A 161 -20.33 -14.40 15.27
CA ARG A 161 -20.86 -15.07 16.46
C ARG A 161 -19.94 -14.86 17.66
N ALA A 162 -18.63 -15.05 17.49
CA ALA A 162 -17.67 -14.83 18.58
C ALA A 162 -17.66 -13.37 19.07
N ASN A 163 -17.83 -12.39 18.17
CA ASN A 163 -17.98 -10.97 18.53
C ASN A 163 -19.21 -10.75 19.42
N VAL A 164 -20.36 -11.32 19.06
CA VAL A 164 -21.61 -11.21 19.83
C VAL A 164 -21.50 -11.90 21.19
N GLU A 165 -20.92 -13.10 21.23
CA GLU A 165 -20.77 -13.89 22.45
C GLU A 165 -19.65 -13.36 23.36
N GLY A 166 -18.85 -12.40 22.90
CA GLY A 166 -17.72 -11.86 23.66
C GLY A 166 -16.65 -12.89 23.97
N VAL A 167 -16.39 -13.83 23.04
CA VAL A 167 -15.48 -14.96 23.28
C VAL A 167 -14.06 -14.47 23.53
N ILE A 168 -13.48 -14.91 24.64
CA ILE A 168 -12.09 -14.58 24.99
C ILE A 168 -11.14 -15.51 24.23
N GLY A 169 -10.21 -14.93 23.47
CA GLY A 169 -9.14 -15.64 22.75
C GLY A 169 -9.18 -15.46 21.23
N ASN A 170 -8.12 -15.91 20.55
CA ASN A 170 -7.88 -15.63 19.12
C ASN A 170 -8.43 -16.68 18.14
N LEU A 171 -8.94 -17.80 18.65
CA LEU A 171 -9.25 -18.99 17.83
C LEU A 171 -10.49 -18.85 16.94
N ASN A 172 -11.33 -17.84 17.17
CA ASN A 172 -12.60 -17.68 16.46
C ASN A 172 -12.68 -16.41 15.60
N TYR A 173 -11.62 -15.59 15.56
CA TYR A 173 -11.62 -14.33 14.82
C TYR A 173 -10.71 -14.43 13.61
N TRP A 174 -11.27 -14.34 12.40
CA TRP A 174 -10.54 -14.67 11.17
C TRP A 174 -10.27 -13.45 10.29
N CYS A 175 -8.99 -13.17 10.07
CA CYS A 175 -8.53 -12.30 9.00
C CYS A 175 -8.28 -13.13 7.73
N PHE A 176 -8.86 -12.71 6.61
CA PHE A 176 -8.64 -13.40 5.34
C PHE A 176 -7.35 -12.96 4.67
N VAL A 177 -6.65 -13.92 4.08
CA VAL A 177 -5.39 -13.70 3.39
C VAL A 177 -5.42 -14.38 2.03
N SER A 178 -5.27 -13.59 0.96
CA SER A 178 -5.02 -14.13 -0.37
C SER A 178 -3.58 -13.83 -0.77
N SER A 179 -2.76 -14.88 -0.85
CA SER A 179 -1.37 -14.79 -1.28
C SER A 179 -1.17 -15.42 -2.66
N GLY A 180 -0.25 -14.86 -3.45
CA GLY A 180 0.19 -15.50 -4.69
C GLY A 180 0.72 -14.51 -5.72
N ALA A 181 1.11 -15.02 -6.89
CA ALA A 181 1.75 -14.24 -7.95
C ALA A 181 0.92 -13.04 -8.43
N PRO A 182 1.54 -11.98 -8.98
CA PRO A 182 0.82 -10.93 -9.70
C PRO A 182 -0.08 -11.50 -10.79
N GLY A 183 -1.23 -10.86 -11.06
CA GLY A 183 -2.13 -11.23 -12.16
C GLY A 183 -3.15 -12.35 -11.86
N ILE A 184 -3.00 -13.11 -10.78
CA ILE A 184 -3.94 -14.20 -10.42
C ILE A 184 -5.35 -13.73 -10.01
N GLY A 185 -5.56 -12.42 -9.86
CA GLY A 185 -6.89 -11.85 -9.61
C GLY A 185 -7.26 -11.60 -8.14
N LYS A 186 -6.29 -11.51 -7.21
CA LYS A 186 -6.55 -11.29 -5.77
C LYS A 186 -7.42 -10.06 -5.45
N THR A 187 -7.14 -8.93 -6.11
CA THR A 187 -7.92 -7.68 -5.96
C THR A 187 -9.40 -7.92 -6.28
N ARG A 188 -9.64 -8.65 -7.37
CA ARG A 188 -10.96 -9.01 -7.84
C ARG A 188 -11.61 -10.05 -6.91
N PHE A 189 -10.87 -11.06 -6.47
CA PHE A 189 -11.34 -12.03 -5.48
C PHE A 189 -11.87 -11.36 -4.21
N GLY A 190 -11.15 -10.38 -3.65
CA GLY A 190 -11.58 -9.70 -2.42
C GLY A 190 -12.89 -8.92 -2.59
N MET A 191 -13.12 -8.32 -3.76
CA MET A 191 -14.40 -7.68 -4.10
C MET A 191 -15.52 -8.70 -4.29
N GLU A 192 -15.23 -9.81 -4.97
CA GLU A 192 -16.19 -10.89 -5.22
C GLU A 192 -16.61 -11.61 -3.94
N LEU A 193 -15.67 -11.82 -3.01
CA LEU A 193 -15.95 -12.38 -1.68
C LEU A 193 -16.85 -11.44 -0.87
N PHE A 194 -16.60 -10.12 -0.92
CA PHE A 194 -17.48 -9.14 -0.30
C PHE A 194 -18.91 -9.21 -0.85
N ASP A 195 -19.06 -9.19 -2.19
CA ASP A 195 -20.37 -9.30 -2.84
C ASP A 195 -21.08 -10.62 -2.46
N HIS A 196 -20.32 -11.71 -2.32
CA HIS A 196 -20.85 -13.00 -1.90
C HIS A 196 -21.33 -12.97 -0.44
N ILE A 197 -20.55 -12.39 0.48
CA ILE A 197 -20.92 -12.21 1.88
C ILE A 197 -22.20 -11.37 1.97
N GLN A 198 -22.24 -10.20 1.32
CA GLN A 198 -23.40 -9.31 1.36
C GLN A 198 -24.70 -9.99 0.89
N LYS A 199 -24.62 -10.90 -0.08
CA LYS A 199 -25.79 -11.60 -0.64
C LYS A 199 -26.22 -12.83 0.16
N ASN A 200 -25.27 -13.58 0.73
CA ASN A 200 -25.53 -14.94 1.22
C ASN A 200 -25.37 -15.09 2.74
N TRP A 201 -24.63 -14.20 3.39
CA TRP A 201 -24.44 -14.23 4.83
C TRP A 201 -25.67 -13.68 5.55
N LYS A 202 -26.03 -14.32 6.67
CA LYS A 202 -27.10 -13.85 7.56
C LYS A 202 -26.45 -13.28 8.83
N PRO A 203 -26.62 -11.97 9.12
CA PRO A 203 -26.12 -11.39 10.35
C PRO A 203 -26.67 -12.07 11.61
N PRO A 204 -25.93 -12.03 12.73
CA PRO A 204 -26.44 -12.43 14.04
C PRO A 204 -27.72 -11.65 14.39
N GLN A 205 -28.63 -12.29 15.13
CA GLN A 205 -29.92 -11.66 15.48
C GLN A 205 -29.72 -10.37 16.28
N GLU A 206 -28.68 -10.33 17.10
CA GLU A 206 -28.28 -9.21 17.95
C GLU A 206 -27.88 -7.97 17.14
N TRP A 207 -27.45 -8.14 15.88
CA TRP A 207 -27.04 -7.03 15.03
C TRP A 207 -28.21 -6.35 14.33
N ASN A 208 -29.43 -6.89 14.43
CA ASN A 208 -30.69 -6.37 13.84
C ASN A 208 -30.58 -6.01 12.34
N ASP A 209 -30.05 -4.83 12.05
CA ASP A 209 -29.87 -4.26 10.72
C ASP A 209 -28.39 -3.96 10.48
N VAL A 210 -27.87 -4.37 9.32
CA VAL A 210 -26.46 -4.30 8.96
C VAL A 210 -26.27 -3.57 7.65
N HIS A 211 -25.53 -2.46 7.70
CA HIS A 211 -25.07 -1.75 6.52
C HIS A 211 -23.69 -2.28 6.10
N PHE A 212 -23.53 -2.61 4.83
CA PHE A 212 -22.27 -3.13 4.29
C PHE A 212 -21.50 -2.03 3.55
N GLU A 213 -20.23 -1.84 3.92
CA GLU A 213 -19.31 -0.98 3.17
C GLU A 213 -18.05 -1.73 2.75
N TYR A 214 -17.64 -1.53 1.51
CA TYR A 214 -16.41 -2.07 0.95
C TYR A 214 -15.37 -0.97 0.77
N LEU A 215 -14.26 -1.09 1.50
CA LEU A 215 -13.15 -0.14 1.45
C LEU A 215 -11.89 -0.84 0.92
N TYR A 216 -11.44 -0.39 -0.25
CA TYR A 216 -10.28 -0.94 -0.95
C TYR A 216 -9.07 -0.04 -0.81
N MET A 217 -7.93 -0.58 -0.35
CA MET A 217 -6.69 0.16 -0.11
C MET A 217 -5.53 -0.47 -0.89
N ASP A 218 -5.04 0.21 -1.93
CA ASP A 218 -3.88 -0.24 -2.72
C ASP A 218 -2.57 0.42 -2.27
N PHE A 219 -1.75 -0.31 -1.50
CA PHE A 219 -0.44 0.16 -1.05
C PHE A 219 0.66 0.15 -2.12
N GLY A 220 0.39 -0.34 -3.33
CA GLY A 220 1.38 -0.31 -4.41
C GLY A 220 1.24 0.84 -5.39
N THR A 221 0.12 1.57 -5.39
CA THR A 221 -0.08 2.69 -6.32
C THR A 221 -0.65 3.95 -5.65
N SER A 222 -1.85 3.90 -5.07
CA SER A 222 -2.51 5.10 -4.55
C SER A 222 -2.10 5.46 -3.11
N LEU A 223 -1.76 4.46 -2.29
CA LEU A 223 -1.53 4.62 -0.85
C LEU A 223 -0.14 4.17 -0.40
N TYR A 224 0.85 4.19 -1.31
CA TYR A 224 2.21 3.76 -1.01
C TYR A 224 2.78 4.46 0.23
N LEU A 225 3.63 3.75 0.98
CA LEU A 225 4.33 4.29 2.12
C LEU A 225 5.60 5.02 1.66
N ASP A 226 5.86 6.19 2.23
CA ASP A 226 7.02 7.02 1.92
C ASP A 226 7.69 7.57 3.20
N ASP A 227 8.73 8.38 3.03
CA ASP A 227 9.54 8.89 4.15
C ASP A 227 8.76 9.81 5.10
N TYR A 228 7.68 10.46 4.63
CA TYR A 228 6.81 11.26 5.51
C TYR A 228 6.06 10.39 6.52
N ASP A 229 5.72 9.14 6.16
CA ASP A 229 5.07 8.23 7.09
C ASP A 229 6.00 7.87 8.28
N CYS A 230 7.32 8.03 8.15
CA CYS A 230 8.27 7.76 9.23
C CYS A 230 8.12 8.72 10.43
N GLU A 231 7.58 9.93 10.21
CA GLU A 231 7.36 10.92 11.27
C GLU A 231 6.04 10.69 12.01
N LEU A 232 5.12 9.93 11.42
CA LEU A 232 3.80 9.66 11.95
C LEU A 232 3.80 8.41 12.82
N ILE A 233 2.85 8.32 13.74
CA ILE A 233 2.63 7.09 14.49
C ILE A 233 1.74 6.12 13.68
N PRO A 234 1.89 4.79 13.85
CA PRO A 234 1.19 3.79 13.03
C PRO A 234 -0.33 3.95 12.95
N THR A 235 -0.99 4.30 14.06
CA THR A 235 -2.44 4.52 14.11
C THR A 235 -2.89 5.69 13.24
N VAL A 236 -2.06 6.72 13.10
CA VAL A 236 -2.32 7.89 12.24
C VAL A 236 -2.05 7.56 10.77
N ILE A 237 -0.94 6.85 10.49
CA ILE A 237 -0.59 6.39 9.13
C ILE A 237 -1.77 5.63 8.49
N PHE A 238 -2.40 4.74 9.27
CA PHE A 238 -3.51 3.94 8.81
C PHE A 238 -4.83 4.72 8.78
N GLY A 239 -5.12 5.54 9.81
CA GLY A 239 -6.31 6.40 9.84
C GLY A 239 -6.38 7.38 8.67
N LEU A 240 -5.26 8.00 8.29
CA LEU A 240 -5.19 8.89 7.11
C LEU A 240 -5.58 8.17 5.81
N ARG A 241 -5.13 6.93 5.62
CA ARG A 241 -5.41 6.15 4.41
C ARG A 241 -6.88 5.77 4.34
N ILE A 242 -7.48 5.37 5.46
CA ILE A 242 -8.92 5.09 5.55
C ILE A 242 -9.73 6.36 5.26
N ALA A 243 -9.38 7.48 5.88
CA ALA A 243 -10.07 8.75 5.65
C ALA A 243 -10.00 9.18 4.18
N TYR A 244 -8.84 9.04 3.55
CA TYR A 244 -8.67 9.34 2.13
C TYR A 244 -9.58 8.46 1.25
N VAL A 245 -9.51 7.13 1.42
CA VAL A 245 -10.29 6.22 0.57
C VAL A 245 -11.80 6.41 0.77
N PHE A 246 -12.22 6.59 2.02
CA PHE A 246 -13.64 6.69 2.37
C PHE A 246 -14.25 8.03 1.91
N PHE A 247 -13.58 9.15 2.20
CA PHE A 247 -14.16 10.48 1.96
C PHE A 247 -13.73 11.11 0.65
N MET A 248 -12.49 10.86 0.21
CA MET A 248 -11.84 11.66 -0.83
C MET A 248 -11.74 10.95 -2.18
N GLU A 249 -11.19 9.73 -2.20
CA GLU A 249 -10.71 9.07 -3.42
C GLU A 249 -11.79 8.95 -4.51
N LYS A 250 -13.01 8.55 -4.13
CA LYS A 250 -14.13 8.39 -5.08
C LYS A 250 -14.78 9.72 -5.46
N ASN A 251 -14.70 10.73 -4.60
CA ASN A 251 -15.52 11.94 -4.68
C ASN A 251 -14.78 13.16 -5.23
N TYR A 252 -13.44 13.20 -5.15
CA TYR A 252 -12.66 14.41 -5.41
C TYR A 252 -11.41 14.14 -6.27
N TYR A 253 -11.00 15.12 -7.08
CA TYR A 253 -9.75 15.07 -7.84
C TYR A 253 -8.56 15.45 -6.95
N ILE A 254 -8.18 14.56 -6.04
CA ILE A 254 -7.07 14.76 -5.10
C ILE A 254 -6.27 13.45 -4.91
N THR A 255 -4.94 13.56 -4.82
CA THR A 255 -4.05 12.42 -4.50
C THR A 255 -3.93 12.25 -2.99
N PHE A 256 -3.52 11.06 -2.55
CA PHE A 256 -3.31 10.79 -1.13
C PHE A 256 -2.28 11.75 -0.50
N GLN A 257 -1.20 12.06 -1.21
CA GLN A 257 -0.13 12.93 -0.73
C GLN A 257 -0.64 14.36 -0.47
N VAL A 258 -1.42 14.91 -1.42
CA VAL A 258 -2.01 16.25 -1.26
C VAL A 258 -3.02 16.25 -0.12
N PHE A 259 -3.88 15.22 -0.04
CA PHE A 259 -4.81 15.06 1.08
C PHE A 259 -4.08 15.03 2.42
N ARG A 260 -3.04 14.20 2.55
CA ARG A 260 -2.21 14.07 3.75
C ARG A 260 -1.62 15.42 4.16
N SER A 261 -1.03 16.16 3.22
CA SER A 261 -0.48 17.49 3.51
C SER A 261 -1.53 18.49 3.99
N LEU A 262 -2.73 18.49 3.39
CA LEU A 262 -3.81 19.39 3.80
C LEU A 262 -4.31 19.09 5.22
N VAL A 263 -4.51 17.82 5.56
CA VAL A 263 -5.05 17.46 6.88
C VAL A 263 -4.02 17.55 7.99
N LEU A 264 -2.74 17.24 7.71
CA LEU A 264 -1.67 17.36 8.70
C LEU A 264 -1.32 18.81 9.04
N ALA A 265 -1.73 19.79 8.21
CA ALA A 265 -1.63 21.20 8.57
C ALA A 265 -2.46 21.57 9.81
N TYR A 266 -3.45 20.75 10.18
CA TYR A 266 -4.26 20.93 11.39
C TYR A 266 -3.67 20.22 12.62
N GLY A 267 -2.76 19.25 12.43
CA GLY A 267 -2.15 18.47 13.50
C GLY A 267 -1.88 17.02 13.09
N ASN A 268 -0.83 16.44 13.67
CA ASN A 268 -0.42 15.05 13.40
C ASN A 268 -1.11 14.03 14.30
N ASP A 269 -1.99 14.47 15.20
CA ASP A 269 -2.62 13.73 16.29
C ASP A 269 -4.16 13.81 16.23
N ILE A 270 -4.72 13.92 15.02
CA ILE A 270 -6.17 14.02 14.82
C ILE A 270 -6.71 12.77 14.12
N PHE A 271 -6.05 12.35 13.03
CA PHE A 271 -6.48 11.25 12.16
C PHE A 271 -6.06 9.87 12.71
N PHE A 272 -6.23 9.63 14.00
CA PHE A 272 -6.07 8.29 14.56
C PHE A 272 -7.10 7.35 13.95
N PHE A 273 -6.70 6.09 13.74
CA PHE A 273 -7.56 5.02 13.24
C PHE A 273 -8.96 5.01 13.89
N GLU A 274 -9.04 5.05 15.23
CA GLU A 274 -10.32 5.00 15.95
C GLU A 274 -11.20 6.22 15.68
N SER A 275 -10.60 7.42 15.71
CA SER A 275 -11.28 8.68 15.38
C SER A 275 -11.88 8.66 13.98
N VAL A 276 -11.13 8.11 13.02
CA VAL A 276 -11.55 8.00 11.62
C VAL A 276 -12.67 6.97 11.45
N ILE A 277 -12.54 5.77 12.03
CA ILE A 277 -13.59 4.74 11.96
C ILE A 277 -14.90 5.23 12.59
N ASN A 278 -14.82 5.92 13.73
CA ASN A 278 -15.98 6.52 14.37
C ASN A 278 -16.64 7.57 13.48
N TYR A 279 -15.85 8.37 12.75
CA TYR A 279 -16.40 9.35 11.81
C TYR A 279 -16.97 8.68 10.55
N CYS A 280 -16.35 7.64 10.00
CA CYS A 280 -16.91 6.85 8.90
C CYS A 280 -18.34 6.38 9.25
N TYR A 281 -18.52 5.81 10.43
CA TYR A 281 -19.84 5.40 10.93
C TYR A 281 -20.82 6.59 10.99
N LYS A 282 -20.45 7.68 11.68
CA LYS A 282 -21.33 8.86 11.84
C LYS A 282 -21.73 9.48 10.51
N SER A 283 -20.80 9.52 9.54
CA SER A 283 -21.01 10.14 8.24
C SER A 283 -22.07 9.43 7.38
N LEU A 284 -22.33 8.15 7.63
CA LEU A 284 -23.35 7.37 6.93
C LEU A 284 -24.78 7.65 7.42
N LYS A 285 -24.95 8.42 8.51
CA LYS A 285 -26.23 8.95 9.01
C LYS A 285 -27.32 7.89 9.20
N PHE A 286 -26.96 6.76 9.81
CA PHE A 286 -27.93 5.69 10.13
C PHE A 286 -29.06 6.18 11.04
N SER A 287 -30.27 5.69 10.81
CA SER A 287 -31.47 6.11 11.54
C SER A 287 -31.68 5.40 12.88
N ASN A 288 -31.08 4.22 13.11
CA ASN A 288 -31.41 3.35 14.26
C ASN A 288 -30.22 2.58 14.88
N ASN A 289 -29.05 3.22 15.08
CA ASN A 289 -27.85 2.52 15.58
C ASN A 289 -27.50 1.22 14.80
N GLN A 290 -27.76 1.25 13.48
CA GLN A 290 -27.51 0.14 12.55
C GLN A 290 -26.04 -0.30 12.64
N LYS A 291 -25.76 -1.60 12.59
CA LYS A 291 -24.38 -2.09 12.60
C LYS A 291 -23.72 -1.78 11.26
N LEU A 292 -22.50 -1.25 11.27
CA LEU A 292 -21.67 -1.11 10.08
C LEU A 292 -20.76 -2.33 9.93
N PHE A 293 -20.97 -3.15 8.90
CA PHE A 293 -20.03 -4.16 8.46
C PHE A 293 -19.06 -3.54 7.45
N LEU A 294 -17.86 -3.21 7.91
CA LEU A 294 -16.81 -2.63 7.07
C LEU A 294 -15.87 -3.73 6.59
N TYR A 295 -15.96 -4.09 5.31
CA TYR A 295 -15.02 -4.99 4.66
C TYR A 295 -13.80 -4.21 4.20
N LEU A 296 -12.67 -4.44 4.87
CA LEU A 296 -11.44 -3.68 4.65
C LEU A 296 -10.43 -4.50 3.85
N HIS A 297 -10.35 -4.23 2.55
CA HIS A 297 -9.42 -4.88 1.63
C HIS A 297 -8.10 -4.12 1.58
N ILE A 298 -7.05 -4.71 2.15
CA ILE A 298 -5.68 -4.21 2.17
C ILE A 298 -4.86 -4.93 1.10
N ASP A 299 -4.74 -4.33 -0.07
CA ASP A 299 -4.00 -4.89 -1.20
C ASP A 299 -2.53 -4.47 -1.16
N LYS A 300 -1.70 -5.37 -1.70
CA LYS A 300 -0.25 -5.32 -1.70
C LYS A 300 0.33 -5.06 -0.31
N PHE A 301 -0.21 -5.73 0.72
CA PHE A 301 0.25 -5.57 2.10
C PHE A 301 1.74 -5.90 2.30
N HIS A 302 2.35 -6.68 1.39
CA HIS A 302 3.80 -6.92 1.35
C HIS A 302 4.63 -5.62 1.22
N LYS A 303 4.04 -4.52 0.77
CA LYS A 303 4.66 -3.19 0.78
C LYS A 303 4.78 -2.61 2.19
N ILE A 304 3.86 -2.94 3.09
CA ILE A 304 3.92 -2.60 4.51
C ILE A 304 5.08 -3.37 5.15
N ASP A 305 5.16 -4.67 4.88
CA ASP A 305 6.26 -5.54 5.36
C ASP A 305 7.65 -5.02 4.91
N ALA A 306 7.78 -4.70 3.61
CA ALA A 306 9.02 -4.12 3.08
C ALA A 306 9.36 -2.75 3.71
N TRP A 307 8.35 -1.96 4.09
CA TRP A 307 8.56 -0.68 4.76
C TRP A 307 8.95 -0.87 6.24
N ASP A 308 8.33 -1.81 6.95
CA ASP A 308 8.67 -2.16 8.34
C ASP A 308 10.09 -2.72 8.45
N ALA A 309 10.55 -3.50 7.46
CA ALA A 309 11.93 -3.99 7.40
C ALA A 309 12.96 -2.84 7.39
N LYS A 310 12.61 -1.69 6.78
CA LYS A 310 13.42 -0.47 6.76
C LYS A 310 13.22 0.37 8.03
N ASN A 311 12.03 0.34 8.62
CA ASN A 311 11.60 1.16 9.76
C ASN A 311 11.27 0.31 10.99
N LYS A 312 12.24 -0.52 11.42
CA LYS A 312 12.03 -1.59 12.43
C LYS A 312 11.35 -1.17 13.73
N THR A 313 11.47 0.10 14.12
CA THR A 313 10.89 0.63 15.36
C THR A 313 9.39 0.92 15.28
N LYS A 314 8.80 0.96 14.08
CA LYS A 314 7.40 1.36 13.88
C LYS A 314 6.42 0.20 14.02
N GLU A 315 6.83 -1.02 13.67
CA GLU A 315 5.97 -2.21 13.67
C GLU A 315 4.57 -1.93 13.06
N LEU A 316 4.51 -1.27 11.89
CA LEU A 316 3.26 -0.77 11.30
C LEU A 316 2.27 -1.89 11.04
N PHE A 317 2.73 -3.02 10.47
CA PHE A 317 1.88 -4.17 10.20
C PHE A 317 1.25 -4.73 11.48
N LYS A 318 2.04 -4.89 12.54
CA LYS A 318 1.57 -5.36 13.85
C LYS A 318 0.57 -4.40 14.49
N ASN A 319 0.84 -3.10 14.44
CA ASN A 319 -0.10 -2.08 14.95
C ASN A 319 -1.39 -2.05 14.14
N MET A 320 -1.32 -2.20 12.82
CA MET A 320 -2.49 -2.32 11.95
C MET A 320 -3.35 -3.53 12.35
N ILE A 321 -2.76 -4.73 12.50
CA ILE A 321 -3.50 -5.93 12.92
C ILE A 321 -4.14 -5.74 14.29
N ARG A 322 -3.44 -5.16 15.27
CA ARG A 322 -4.00 -4.86 16.60
C ARG A 322 -5.20 -3.91 16.54
N ASN A 323 -5.10 -2.85 15.74
CA ASN A 323 -6.19 -1.91 15.55
C ASN A 323 -7.42 -2.58 14.91
N LEU A 324 -7.21 -3.44 13.91
CA LEU A 324 -8.28 -4.20 13.28
C LEU A 324 -8.92 -5.19 14.25
N ALA A 325 -8.10 -5.92 15.01
CA ALA A 325 -8.56 -6.87 16.02
C ALA A 325 -9.52 -6.22 17.03
N LYS A 326 -9.24 -4.98 17.47
CA LYS A 326 -10.15 -4.25 18.38
C LYS A 326 -11.60 -4.21 17.86
N TYR A 327 -11.79 -3.95 16.57
CA TYR A 327 -13.12 -3.87 15.95
C TYR A 327 -13.70 -5.23 15.54
N MET A 328 -12.92 -6.31 15.62
CA MET A 328 -13.40 -7.69 15.48
C MET A 328 -13.82 -8.27 16.83
N LEU A 329 -13.08 -7.95 17.90
CA LEU A 329 -13.21 -8.55 19.22
C LEU A 329 -14.27 -7.86 20.09
N THR A 330 -14.31 -6.53 20.08
CA THR A 330 -15.19 -5.79 20.99
C THR A 330 -16.50 -5.41 20.33
N GLU A 331 -17.55 -5.32 21.13
CA GLU A 331 -18.85 -4.84 20.69
C GLU A 331 -18.76 -3.33 20.36
N ASN A 332 -18.66 -3.02 19.07
CA ASN A 332 -18.73 -1.66 18.53
C ASN A 332 -19.88 -1.55 17.54
N LEU A 333 -20.33 -0.33 17.24
CA LEU A 333 -21.28 -0.10 16.14
C LEU A 333 -20.68 -0.45 14.77
N THR A 334 -19.36 -0.42 14.64
CA THR A 334 -18.63 -0.88 13.45
C THR A 334 -17.95 -2.22 13.72
N PHE A 335 -18.22 -3.21 12.89
CA PHE A 335 -17.46 -4.45 12.80
C PHE A 335 -16.57 -4.40 11.56
N ILE A 336 -15.30 -4.77 11.70
CA ILE A 336 -14.35 -4.77 10.58
C ILE A 336 -14.02 -6.21 10.19
N GLN A 337 -14.26 -6.57 8.93
CA GLN A 337 -13.77 -7.82 8.33
C GLN A 337 -12.53 -7.52 7.49
N PRO A 338 -11.31 -7.83 7.96
CA PRO A 338 -10.09 -7.56 7.21
C PRO A 338 -9.83 -8.64 6.16
N PHE A 339 -9.39 -8.20 4.98
CA PHE A 339 -8.91 -9.03 3.89
C PHE A 339 -7.56 -8.51 3.39
N LEU A 340 -6.50 -9.30 3.53
CA LEU A 340 -5.14 -8.96 3.09
C LEU A 340 -4.86 -9.66 1.76
N SER A 341 -4.38 -8.92 0.77
CA SER A 341 -3.94 -9.51 -0.50
C SER A 341 -2.52 -9.09 -0.88
N GLY A 342 -1.70 -10.03 -1.37
CA GLY A 342 -0.29 -9.74 -1.63
C GLY A 342 0.58 -10.97 -1.92
N THR A 343 1.89 -10.81 -1.78
CA THR A 343 2.91 -11.82 -2.11
C THR A 343 3.80 -12.20 -0.91
N ALA A 344 3.50 -11.74 0.32
CA ALA A 344 4.38 -11.96 1.49
C ALA A 344 3.74 -12.75 2.63
N PRO A 345 3.80 -14.10 2.58
CA PRO A 345 3.38 -14.95 3.71
C PRO A 345 4.23 -14.76 4.98
N ARG A 346 5.48 -14.27 4.85
CA ARG A 346 6.44 -14.16 5.96
C ARG A 346 5.97 -13.20 7.06
N ALA A 347 5.49 -12.01 6.71
CA ALA A 347 4.92 -11.07 7.67
C ALA A 347 3.76 -11.68 8.49
N ILE A 348 2.96 -12.52 7.85
CA ILE A 348 1.83 -13.20 8.49
C ILE A 348 2.33 -14.33 9.39
N ALA A 349 3.34 -15.09 8.96
CA ALA A 349 3.95 -16.15 9.76
C ALA A 349 4.54 -15.62 11.08
N GLU A 350 5.13 -14.43 11.05
CA GLU A 350 5.64 -13.76 12.25
C GLU A 350 4.51 -13.32 13.19
N GLN A 351 3.40 -12.81 12.65
CA GLN A 351 2.25 -12.36 13.45
C GLN A 351 1.36 -13.49 13.97
N LYS A 352 1.31 -14.66 13.30
CA LYS A 352 0.50 -15.82 13.71
C LYS A 352 0.73 -16.24 15.17
N LYS A 353 1.91 -15.95 15.73
CA LYS A 353 2.28 -16.33 17.11
C LYS A 353 1.88 -15.30 18.18
N THR A 354 1.54 -14.08 17.79
CA THR A 354 1.37 -12.95 18.73
C THR A 354 0.09 -12.15 18.54
N ALA A 355 -0.71 -12.46 17.51
CA ALA A 355 -1.94 -11.73 17.22
C ALA A 355 -3.13 -12.32 17.99
N ASP A 356 -4.03 -11.43 18.41
CA ASP A 356 -5.32 -11.77 19.04
C ASP A 356 -6.37 -12.28 18.02
N ILE A 357 -5.96 -12.49 16.76
CA ILE A 357 -6.79 -13.01 15.67
C ILE A 357 -6.03 -14.09 14.89
N SER A 358 -6.78 -14.96 14.23
CA SER A 358 -6.30 -16.01 13.35
C SER A 358 -6.32 -15.58 11.88
N PHE A 359 -5.52 -16.24 11.04
CA PHE A 359 -5.43 -15.95 9.60
C PHE A 359 -5.93 -17.14 8.78
N GLN A 360 -6.99 -16.94 8.01
CA GLN A 360 -7.51 -17.90 7.05
C GLN A 360 -6.95 -17.58 5.66
N PHE A 361 -6.23 -18.53 5.08
CA PHE A 361 -5.76 -18.42 3.71
C PHE A 361 -6.89 -18.80 2.76
N VAL A 362 -7.09 -17.98 1.73
CA VAL A 362 -8.08 -18.21 0.68
C VAL A 362 -7.37 -18.28 -0.66
N ASP A 363 -7.56 -19.40 -1.33
CA ASP A 363 -6.89 -19.67 -2.61
C ASP A 363 -7.56 -18.89 -3.73
N CYS A 364 -6.72 -18.25 -4.54
CA CYS A 364 -7.13 -17.59 -5.77
C CYS A 364 -6.58 -18.41 -6.95
N PRO A 365 -7.27 -19.48 -7.35
CA PRO A 365 -6.76 -20.39 -8.38
C PRO A 365 -6.72 -19.71 -9.74
N LEU A 366 -5.82 -20.21 -10.60
CA LEU A 366 -5.85 -19.92 -12.03
C LEU A 366 -7.13 -20.47 -12.65
N LEU A 367 -7.60 -19.82 -13.71
CA LEU A 367 -8.72 -20.31 -14.50
C LEU A 367 -8.27 -21.51 -15.32
N ASP A 368 -8.98 -22.63 -15.21
CA ASP A 368 -8.82 -23.71 -16.19
C ASP A 368 -9.39 -23.32 -17.56
N ASN A 369 -9.03 -24.10 -18.58
CA ASN A 369 -9.45 -23.86 -19.96
C ASN A 369 -10.97 -23.86 -20.11
N ALA A 370 -11.68 -24.71 -19.36
CA ALA A 370 -13.14 -24.77 -19.40
C ALA A 370 -13.78 -23.47 -18.90
N SER A 371 -13.23 -22.87 -17.86
CA SER A 371 -13.66 -21.57 -17.33
C SER A 371 -13.36 -20.42 -18.28
N ILE A 372 -12.19 -20.41 -18.91
CA ILE A 372 -11.85 -19.42 -19.94
C ILE A 372 -12.88 -19.49 -21.08
N ILE A 373 -13.21 -20.70 -21.54
CA ILE A 373 -14.22 -20.93 -22.59
C ILE A 373 -15.59 -20.45 -22.14
N ARG A 374 -16.03 -20.77 -20.92
CA ARG A 374 -17.34 -20.29 -20.38
C ARG A 374 -17.40 -18.77 -20.28
N ILE A 375 -16.31 -18.13 -19.89
CA ILE A 375 -16.20 -16.66 -19.87
C ILE A 375 -16.32 -16.11 -21.29
N MET A 376 -15.64 -16.70 -22.26
CA MET A 376 -15.74 -16.27 -23.66
C MET A 376 -17.15 -16.50 -24.24
N ASP A 377 -17.79 -17.61 -23.91
CA ASP A 377 -19.19 -17.91 -24.28
C ASP A 377 -20.18 -16.89 -23.67
N HIS A 378 -19.92 -16.42 -22.45
CA HIS A 378 -20.70 -15.35 -21.85
C HIS A 378 -20.61 -14.06 -22.68
N PHE A 379 -19.41 -13.66 -23.09
CA PHE A 379 -19.24 -12.48 -23.95
C PHE A 379 -19.80 -12.70 -25.36
N ALA A 380 -19.63 -13.89 -25.92
CA ALA A 380 -20.24 -14.26 -27.20
C ALA A 380 -21.76 -14.14 -27.16
N THR A 381 -22.39 -14.57 -26.06
CA THR A 381 -23.83 -14.38 -25.81
C THR A 381 -24.17 -12.90 -25.70
N LYS A 382 -23.46 -12.17 -24.84
CA LYS A 382 -23.68 -10.74 -24.55
C LYS A 382 -23.60 -9.89 -25.82
N PHE A 383 -22.67 -10.21 -26.71
CA PHE A 383 -22.41 -9.48 -27.95
C PHE A 383 -23.01 -10.14 -29.20
N LYS A 384 -23.94 -11.09 -29.02
CA LYS A 384 -24.68 -11.75 -30.12
C LYS A 384 -23.76 -12.33 -31.21
N ALA A 385 -22.68 -12.98 -30.80
CA ALA A 385 -21.70 -13.55 -31.70
C ALA A 385 -22.35 -14.54 -32.71
N PRO A 386 -21.89 -14.55 -33.97
CA PRO A 386 -22.39 -15.49 -34.97
C PRO A 386 -22.22 -16.96 -34.55
N THR A 387 -23.18 -17.79 -34.96
CA THR A 387 -23.14 -19.25 -34.76
C THR A 387 -23.16 -19.98 -36.10
N GLU A 388 -22.62 -21.19 -36.09
CA GLU A 388 -22.65 -22.16 -37.18
C GLU A 388 -22.92 -23.55 -36.59
N ASN A 389 -23.93 -24.24 -37.10
CA ASN A 389 -24.40 -25.53 -36.55
C ASN A 389 -24.66 -25.49 -35.02
N HIS A 390 -25.28 -24.41 -34.54
CA HIS A 390 -25.54 -24.16 -33.11
C HIS A 390 -24.29 -23.98 -32.23
N VAL A 391 -23.11 -23.82 -32.82
CA VAL A 391 -21.84 -23.56 -32.13
C VAL A 391 -21.36 -22.15 -32.46
N TYR A 392 -20.84 -21.40 -31.50
CA TYR A 392 -20.29 -20.07 -31.78
C TYR A 392 -19.09 -20.15 -32.74
N LYS A 393 -19.07 -19.27 -33.76
CA LYS A 393 -18.00 -19.24 -34.76
C LYS A 393 -16.61 -19.01 -34.17
N TRP A 394 -16.51 -18.28 -33.06
CA TRP A 394 -15.24 -18.04 -32.37
C TRP A 394 -14.54 -19.35 -31.95
N LYS A 395 -15.30 -20.43 -31.71
CA LYS A 395 -14.75 -21.75 -31.35
C LYS A 395 -14.03 -22.46 -32.51
N PHE A 396 -14.14 -21.95 -33.73
CA PHE A 396 -13.38 -22.42 -34.88
C PHE A 396 -12.20 -21.49 -35.21
N CYS A 397 -12.08 -20.35 -34.52
CA CYS A 397 -10.99 -19.41 -34.72
C CYS A 397 -9.76 -19.83 -33.91
N VAL A 398 -8.86 -20.59 -34.54
CA VAL A 398 -7.63 -21.11 -33.91
C VAL A 398 -6.76 -19.99 -33.29
N PRO A 399 -6.49 -18.86 -33.97
CA PRO A 399 -5.69 -17.78 -33.39
C PRO A 399 -6.30 -17.18 -32.10
N LEU A 400 -7.63 -17.02 -32.06
CA LEU A 400 -8.33 -16.52 -30.89
C LEU A 400 -8.27 -17.52 -29.72
N ILE A 401 -8.44 -18.82 -30.01
CA ILE A 401 -8.29 -19.87 -29.00
C ILE A 401 -6.87 -19.85 -28.44
N GLN A 402 -5.85 -19.71 -29.28
CA GLN A 402 -4.47 -19.61 -28.84
C GLN A 402 -4.27 -18.43 -27.89
N LEU A 403 -4.75 -17.22 -28.25
CA LEU A 403 -4.67 -16.06 -27.36
C LEU A 403 -5.35 -16.29 -26.00
N LEU A 404 -6.49 -16.96 -25.98
CA LEU A 404 -7.18 -17.32 -24.73
C LEU A 404 -6.31 -18.25 -23.87
N MET A 405 -5.66 -19.25 -24.48
CA MET A 405 -4.77 -20.17 -23.78
C MET A 405 -3.48 -19.50 -23.31
N ASP A 406 -2.92 -18.56 -24.10
CA ASP A 406 -1.71 -17.81 -23.78
C ASP A 406 -1.86 -16.90 -22.55
N THR A 407 -3.10 -16.66 -22.09
CA THR A 407 -3.34 -16.02 -20.80
C THR A 407 -2.86 -16.86 -19.60
N GLY A 408 -2.60 -18.15 -19.80
CA GLY A 408 -2.13 -19.06 -18.75
C GLY A 408 -3.10 -19.20 -17.58
N GLY A 409 -4.39 -18.93 -17.80
CA GLY A 409 -5.39 -18.93 -16.73
C GLY A 409 -5.39 -17.70 -15.83
N LEU A 410 -4.56 -16.68 -16.10
CA LEU A 410 -4.51 -15.46 -15.29
C LEU A 410 -5.74 -14.58 -15.57
N PRO A 411 -6.63 -14.35 -14.58
CA PRO A 411 -7.82 -13.54 -14.79
C PRO A 411 -7.52 -12.12 -15.30
N ARG A 412 -6.40 -11.54 -14.86
CA ARG A 412 -6.01 -10.19 -15.30
C ARG A 412 -5.52 -10.14 -16.74
N ALA A 413 -4.79 -11.16 -17.19
CA ALA A 413 -4.37 -11.24 -18.59
C ALA A 413 -5.60 -11.43 -19.50
N LEU A 414 -6.53 -12.28 -19.09
CA LEU A 414 -7.79 -12.49 -19.78
C LEU A 414 -8.66 -11.22 -19.85
N GLU A 415 -8.77 -10.47 -18.76
CA GLU A 415 -9.47 -9.18 -18.73
C GLU A 415 -8.84 -8.15 -19.70
N GLN A 416 -7.51 -8.10 -19.79
CA GLN A 416 -6.83 -7.22 -20.73
C GLN A 416 -7.04 -7.65 -22.18
N LEU A 417 -7.00 -8.96 -22.46
CA LEU A 417 -7.33 -9.50 -23.77
C LEU A 417 -8.71 -9.04 -24.22
N PHE A 418 -9.73 -9.20 -23.37
CA PHE A 418 -11.08 -8.74 -23.69
C PHE A 418 -11.20 -7.22 -23.80
N THR A 419 -10.46 -6.46 -22.99
CA THR A 419 -10.43 -5.00 -23.11
C THR A 419 -9.89 -4.58 -24.47
N ILE A 420 -8.82 -5.21 -24.94
CA ILE A 420 -8.26 -4.94 -26.26
C ILE A 420 -9.23 -5.34 -27.36
N CYS A 421 -9.73 -6.57 -27.32
CA CYS A 421 -10.65 -7.11 -28.32
C CYS A 421 -11.96 -6.30 -28.42
N PHE A 422 -12.62 -6.02 -27.30
CA PHE A 422 -14.00 -5.52 -27.31
C PHE A 422 -14.15 -4.01 -27.07
N MET A 423 -13.06 -3.31 -26.71
CA MET A 423 -13.13 -1.87 -26.40
C MET A 423 -12.07 -1.02 -27.10
N LYS A 424 -10.87 -1.55 -27.37
CA LYS A 424 -9.80 -0.76 -28.02
C LYS A 424 -9.73 -0.97 -29.51
N LEU A 425 -9.88 -2.21 -29.97
CA LEU A 425 -9.85 -2.54 -31.39
C LEU A 425 -11.19 -2.27 -32.06
N CYS A 426 -12.27 -2.59 -31.36
CA CYS A 426 -13.63 -2.36 -31.80
C CYS A 426 -14.36 -1.49 -30.77
N ASP A 427 -15.32 -0.67 -31.23
CA ASP A 427 -16.13 0.17 -30.34
C ASP A 427 -17.08 -0.66 -29.45
N ASN A 428 -17.31 -1.93 -29.80
CA ASN A 428 -18.01 -2.92 -29.01
C ASN A 428 -17.64 -4.36 -29.44
N GLY A 429 -18.00 -5.36 -28.63
CA GLY A 429 -17.67 -6.76 -28.91
C GLY A 429 -18.45 -7.41 -30.05
N GLU A 430 -19.55 -6.83 -30.54
CA GLU A 430 -20.34 -7.41 -31.65
C GLU A 430 -19.57 -7.36 -32.97
N GLU A 431 -18.91 -6.23 -33.23
CA GLU A 431 -18.02 -6.06 -34.39
C GLU A 431 -16.85 -7.05 -34.37
N PHE A 432 -16.20 -7.20 -33.20
CA PHE A 432 -15.11 -8.16 -33.03
C PHE A 432 -15.52 -9.58 -33.44
N PHE A 433 -16.70 -10.04 -33.01
CA PHE A 433 -17.18 -11.38 -33.35
C PHE A 433 -17.63 -11.54 -34.81
N ARG A 434 -18.02 -10.46 -35.47
CA ARG A 434 -18.41 -10.47 -36.90
C ARG A 434 -17.19 -10.60 -37.81
N GLU A 435 -16.05 -10.08 -37.37
CA GLU A 435 -14.85 -9.88 -38.18
C GLU A 435 -13.66 -10.72 -37.72
N LEU A 436 -13.92 -11.86 -37.08
CA LEU A 436 -12.90 -12.76 -36.50
C LEU A 436 -11.74 -13.09 -37.46
N GLU A 437 -11.98 -13.25 -38.75
CA GLU A 437 -10.96 -13.64 -39.72
C GLU A 437 -10.10 -12.46 -40.21
N SER A 438 -10.55 -11.21 -40.04
CA SER A 438 -9.84 -10.02 -40.53
C SER A 438 -8.84 -9.46 -39.51
N HIS A 439 -8.91 -9.93 -38.27
CA HIS A 439 -8.14 -9.36 -37.16
C HIS A 439 -6.67 -9.80 -37.18
N ASP A 440 -5.79 -8.86 -36.82
CA ASP A 440 -4.38 -9.12 -36.61
C ASP A 440 -4.14 -9.61 -35.16
N TYR A 441 -4.08 -10.92 -35.00
CA TYR A 441 -3.90 -11.59 -33.71
C TYR A 441 -2.51 -11.37 -33.09
N ASP A 442 -1.47 -11.15 -33.91
CA ASP A 442 -0.12 -10.85 -33.42
C ASP A 442 -0.07 -9.44 -32.82
N ASN A 443 -0.76 -8.49 -33.47
CA ASN A 443 -0.93 -7.15 -32.93
C ASN A 443 -1.79 -7.16 -31.65
N ILE A 444 -2.86 -7.95 -31.58
CA ILE A 444 -3.63 -8.15 -30.33
C ILE A 444 -2.70 -8.62 -29.22
N PHE A 445 -1.94 -9.68 -29.45
CA PHE A 445 -1.00 -10.23 -28.47
C PHE A 445 0.01 -9.16 -28.01
N THR A 446 0.62 -8.45 -28.95
CA THR A 446 1.62 -7.42 -28.67
C THR A 446 1.04 -6.30 -27.81
N ASN A 447 -0.20 -5.88 -28.09
CA ASN A 447 -0.89 -4.86 -27.31
C ASN A 447 -1.23 -5.35 -25.89
N VAL A 448 -1.72 -6.60 -25.74
CA VAL A 448 -2.02 -7.20 -24.43
C VAL A 448 -0.76 -7.27 -23.59
N LYS A 449 0.32 -7.80 -24.19
CA LYS A 449 1.62 -7.90 -23.55
C LYS A 449 2.15 -6.53 -23.14
N GLY A 450 2.14 -5.56 -24.04
CA GLY A 450 2.63 -4.20 -23.76
C GLY A 450 1.84 -3.49 -22.66
N ASP A 451 0.53 -3.69 -22.59
CA ASP A 451 -0.31 -3.16 -21.51
C ASP A 451 -0.03 -3.84 -20.16
N LEU A 452 0.17 -5.17 -20.16
CA LEU A 452 0.57 -5.91 -18.97
C LEU A 452 1.97 -5.49 -18.47
N GLU A 453 2.94 -5.36 -19.37
CA GLU A 453 4.29 -4.89 -19.04
C GLU A 453 4.26 -3.50 -18.40
N LYS A 454 3.47 -2.57 -18.96
CA LYS A 454 3.26 -1.23 -18.37
C LYS A 454 2.59 -1.31 -17.00
N MET A 455 1.51 -2.10 -16.85
CA MET A 455 0.78 -2.20 -15.59
C MET A 455 1.64 -2.76 -14.45
N TYR A 456 2.56 -3.67 -14.76
CA TYR A 456 3.42 -4.31 -13.78
C TYR A 456 4.82 -3.70 -13.71
N ASN A 457 5.09 -2.61 -14.45
CA ASN A 457 6.39 -1.96 -14.52
C ASN A 457 7.52 -2.96 -14.89
N ILE A 458 7.22 -3.89 -15.80
CA ILE A 458 8.17 -4.89 -16.29
C ILE A 458 8.98 -4.24 -17.41
N TYR A 459 10.10 -3.62 -17.05
CA TYR A 459 11.01 -2.98 -18.00
C TYR A 459 12.23 -3.84 -18.34
N TYR A 460 12.50 -4.86 -17.53
CA TYR A 460 13.59 -5.81 -17.74
C TYR A 460 13.03 -7.12 -18.28
N LYS A 461 13.36 -7.42 -19.53
CA LYS A 461 13.20 -8.77 -20.07
C LYS A 461 14.21 -9.63 -19.36
N VAL A 462 13.74 -10.63 -18.63
CA VAL A 462 14.63 -11.73 -18.25
C VAL A 462 14.79 -12.55 -19.53
N GLU A 463 15.99 -12.54 -20.10
CA GLU A 463 16.41 -13.55 -21.06
C GLU A 463 16.36 -14.92 -20.37
N ASP A 464 16.25 -15.99 -21.16
CA ASP A 464 15.93 -17.35 -20.73
C ASP A 464 16.38 -17.68 -19.30
N ILE A 465 15.41 -17.96 -18.42
CA ILE A 465 15.66 -18.18 -17.01
C ILE A 465 16.09 -19.61 -16.80
N PHE A 466 17.28 -19.81 -16.22
CA PHE A 466 17.70 -21.07 -15.61
C PHE A 466 17.58 -20.95 -14.09
N LEU A 467 16.60 -21.62 -13.49
CA LEU A 467 16.47 -21.75 -12.03
C LEU A 467 17.01 -23.11 -11.61
N VAL A 468 17.97 -23.13 -10.69
CA VAL A 468 18.34 -24.34 -9.96
C VAL A 468 17.71 -24.25 -8.58
N MET A 469 16.77 -25.14 -8.27
CA MET A 469 16.11 -25.19 -6.97
C MET A 469 16.41 -26.52 -6.28
N GLU A 470 16.67 -26.49 -4.98
CA GLU A 470 16.85 -27.69 -4.16
C GLU A 470 15.53 -27.95 -3.40
N ASP A 471 15.01 -29.17 -3.44
CA ASP A 471 13.86 -29.53 -2.60
C ASP A 471 14.28 -29.94 -1.17
N GLU A 472 13.26 -30.19 -0.34
CA GLU A 472 13.41 -30.61 1.05
C GLU A 472 14.17 -31.93 1.24
N ASN A 473 14.39 -32.69 0.15
CA ASN A 473 15.14 -33.94 0.13
C ASN A 473 16.54 -33.79 -0.47
N GLY A 474 16.98 -32.57 -0.79
CA GLY A 474 18.29 -32.30 -1.40
C GLY A 474 18.35 -32.60 -2.90
N VAL A 475 17.20 -32.71 -3.58
CA VAL A 475 17.15 -32.93 -5.03
C VAL A 475 17.18 -31.58 -5.74
N TYR A 476 18.13 -31.41 -6.66
CA TYR A 476 18.25 -30.22 -7.49
C TYR A 476 17.41 -30.33 -8.76
N TYR A 477 16.51 -29.37 -8.96
CA TYR A 477 15.68 -29.20 -10.16
C TYR A 477 16.26 -28.05 -10.99
N LEU A 478 16.56 -28.34 -12.27
CA LEU A 478 16.80 -27.30 -13.26
C LEU A 478 15.48 -26.97 -13.95
N ILE A 479 14.91 -25.81 -13.64
CA ILE A 479 13.67 -25.31 -14.24
C ILE A 479 14.05 -24.23 -15.24
N MET A 480 13.63 -24.43 -16.49
CA MET A 480 13.87 -23.48 -17.58
C MET A 480 12.57 -22.76 -17.95
N GLY A 481 12.60 -21.43 -17.95
CA GLY A 481 11.56 -20.59 -18.53
C GLY A 481 12.07 -19.95 -19.82
N GLN A 482 11.67 -20.48 -20.98
CA GLN A 482 11.95 -19.84 -22.27
C GLN A 482 10.93 -18.74 -22.55
N ASN A 483 11.41 -17.58 -23.02
CA ASN A 483 10.55 -16.49 -23.45
C ASN A 483 10.92 -16.05 -24.86
N LYS A 484 10.84 -16.96 -25.85
CA LYS A 484 10.84 -16.64 -27.28
C LYS A 484 10.19 -17.74 -28.13
N TRP A 485 9.30 -17.31 -29.01
CA TRP A 485 8.87 -18.03 -30.21
C TRP A 485 9.99 -17.89 -31.26
N ASP A 486 10.49 -19.00 -31.81
CA ASP A 486 11.47 -19.01 -32.90
C ASP A 486 10.77 -18.70 -34.23
N TYR A 487 10.68 -17.40 -34.56
CA TYR A 487 10.35 -16.95 -35.91
C TYR A 487 11.65 -16.82 -36.71
N TYR A 488 11.80 -17.68 -37.73
CA TYR A 488 12.80 -17.62 -38.80
C TYR A 488 14.28 -17.63 -38.36
N SER A 489 14.85 -18.83 -38.18
CA SER A 489 16.31 -19.01 -38.17
C SER A 489 16.78 -20.09 -39.16
N VAL A 490 17.78 -19.70 -39.95
CA VAL A 490 18.44 -20.47 -41.01
C VAL A 490 18.96 -21.82 -40.48
N LYS A 491 18.89 -22.86 -41.33
CA LYS A 491 19.32 -24.24 -41.04
C LYS A 491 20.65 -24.27 -40.28
N MET A 492 20.62 -24.73 -39.02
CA MET A 492 21.81 -24.80 -38.16
C MET A 492 22.70 -25.96 -38.61
N THR A 493 23.98 -25.69 -38.92
CA THR A 493 24.93 -26.73 -39.37
C THR A 493 25.95 -27.05 -38.28
N LYS A 494 26.58 -28.23 -38.38
CA LYS A 494 27.61 -28.69 -37.42
C LYS A 494 28.79 -27.72 -37.29
N SER A 495 29.14 -27.00 -38.36
CA SER A 495 30.19 -25.98 -38.32
C SER A 495 29.79 -24.72 -37.55
N ASN A 496 28.49 -24.42 -37.44
CA ASN A 496 28.01 -23.29 -36.66
C ASN A 496 28.13 -23.60 -35.16
N ILE A 497 27.85 -24.86 -34.78
CA ILE A 497 27.93 -25.35 -33.40
C ILE A 497 29.39 -25.30 -32.88
N TYR A 498 30.34 -25.83 -33.66
CA TYR A 498 31.75 -25.82 -33.24
C TYR A 498 32.36 -24.41 -33.16
N LYS A 499 31.92 -23.48 -34.02
CA LYS A 499 32.37 -22.08 -33.95
C LYS A 499 31.94 -21.38 -32.66
N GLU A 500 30.75 -21.68 -32.13
CA GLU A 500 30.32 -21.11 -30.85
C GLU A 500 31.04 -21.74 -29.66
N ASP A 501 31.27 -23.06 -29.70
CA ASP A 501 32.01 -23.81 -28.67
C ASP A 501 33.45 -23.28 -28.50
N ASP A 502 34.18 -23.13 -29.61
CA ASP A 502 35.55 -22.63 -29.60
C ASP A 502 35.62 -21.17 -29.10
N SER A 503 34.64 -20.33 -29.46
CA SER A 503 34.61 -18.92 -29.06
C SER A 503 34.31 -18.70 -27.57
N GLY A 504 33.53 -19.59 -26.94
CA GLY A 504 33.19 -19.51 -25.52
C GLY A 504 34.34 -19.93 -24.60
N ILE A 505 35.14 -20.90 -25.05
CA ILE A 505 36.30 -21.42 -24.31
C ILE A 505 37.51 -20.49 -24.44
N GLU A 506 37.76 -19.91 -25.63
CA GLU A 506 38.86 -18.96 -25.85
C GLU A 506 38.68 -17.63 -25.09
N GLY A 507 37.44 -17.21 -24.80
CA GLY A 507 37.12 -15.96 -24.12
C GLY A 507 37.25 -15.97 -22.59
N SER A 508 37.40 -17.14 -21.96
CA SER A 508 37.38 -17.28 -20.49
C SER A 508 38.46 -18.26 -20.00
N PRO A 509 39.70 -17.80 -19.76
CA PRO A 509 40.83 -18.64 -19.32
C PRO A 509 40.56 -19.40 -18.01
N GLU A 510 39.66 -18.90 -17.18
CA GLU A 510 39.27 -19.47 -15.88
C GLU A 510 38.49 -20.80 -16.01
N LEU A 511 37.96 -21.10 -17.19
CA LEU A 511 37.15 -22.30 -17.46
C LEU A 511 37.96 -23.47 -18.03
N GLN A 512 39.27 -23.33 -18.23
CA GLN A 512 40.14 -24.36 -18.84
C GLN A 512 40.16 -25.71 -18.09
N ASN A 513 39.83 -25.72 -16.80
CA ASN A 513 39.82 -26.93 -15.97
C ASN A 513 38.42 -27.54 -15.77
N TYR A 514 37.37 -26.96 -16.37
CA TYR A 514 36.01 -27.47 -16.30
C TYR A 514 35.66 -28.17 -17.61
N GLN A 515 34.85 -29.24 -17.55
CA GLN A 515 34.37 -29.92 -18.74
C GLN A 515 33.12 -29.18 -19.25
N PRO A 516 33.18 -28.46 -20.39
CA PRO A 516 32.01 -27.78 -20.92
C PRO A 516 30.98 -28.82 -21.38
N ILE A 517 29.74 -28.67 -20.91
CA ILE A 517 28.60 -29.46 -21.39
C ILE A 517 27.72 -28.52 -22.19
N MET A 518 27.80 -28.61 -23.53
CA MET A 518 26.91 -27.90 -24.42
C MET A 518 25.61 -28.68 -24.59
N ILE A 519 24.49 -28.08 -24.15
CA ILE A 519 23.16 -28.65 -24.33
C ILE A 519 22.43 -27.81 -25.38
N ILE A 520 22.11 -28.45 -26.52
CA ILE A 520 21.45 -27.79 -27.66
C ILE A 520 19.98 -28.22 -27.70
N PHE A 521 19.06 -27.27 -27.59
CA PHE A 521 17.64 -27.49 -27.85
C PHE A 521 17.28 -26.92 -29.23
N THR A 522 16.73 -27.75 -30.10
CA THR A 522 16.26 -27.34 -31.42
C THR A 522 14.96 -28.05 -31.78
N THR A 523 14.03 -27.33 -32.38
CA THR A 523 12.81 -27.89 -32.98
C THR A 523 13.07 -28.43 -34.40
N GLN A 524 14.28 -28.24 -34.95
CA GLN A 524 14.67 -28.76 -36.25
C GLN A 524 15.22 -30.19 -36.15
N PRO A 525 14.93 -31.09 -37.11
CA PRO A 525 15.47 -32.44 -37.10
C PRO A 525 16.99 -32.44 -37.27
N TYR A 526 17.70 -32.93 -36.25
CA TYR A 526 19.14 -33.17 -36.28
C TYR A 526 19.45 -34.35 -37.22
N ARG A 527 20.15 -34.09 -38.33
CA ARG A 527 20.64 -35.16 -39.22
C ARG A 527 22.15 -35.29 -39.09
N GLU A 528 22.60 -36.39 -38.49
CA GLU A 528 23.99 -36.83 -38.63
C GLU A 528 24.29 -37.03 -40.12
N ARG A 529 25.25 -36.28 -40.67
CA ARG A 529 25.91 -36.70 -41.90
C ARG A 529 26.67 -37.98 -41.57
N LYS A 530 26.18 -39.13 -42.05
CA LYS A 530 27.01 -40.34 -42.16
C LYS A 530 28.28 -39.96 -42.92
N LYS A 531 29.44 -40.20 -42.30
CA LYS A 531 30.72 -40.14 -42.98
C LYS A 531 30.68 -41.15 -44.14
N THR A 532 30.76 -40.67 -45.38
CA THR A 532 31.32 -41.43 -46.50
C THR A 532 32.82 -41.25 -46.51
#